data_AF-A0A1Y2J3E9-F1
#
_entry.id   AF-A0A1Y2J3E9-F1
#
_cell.length_a   1.000
_cell.length_b   1.000
_cell.length_c   1.000
_cell.angle_alpha   90.00
_cell.angle_beta   90.00
_cell.angle_gamma   90.00
#
_symmetry.space_group_name_H-M   'P 1'
#
loop_
_entity.id
_entity.type
_entity.pdbx_description
1 polymer ?
#
loop_
_entity_poly.entity_id
_entity_poly.type
_entity_poly.pdbx_seq_one_letter_code
_entity_poly.pdbx_strand_id
1 'polypeptide(L)'
;MKHVWHDDSLEETKRILRHFLSALRYRAPLTPMNQKLRKEVTDEILSWEAGVSMQYVEALTDTCCTIAESAYRHTSYEHQLLIALYTTYCVYIDDLGHRDLDALGHFVKRFVARQDLRDIVLERFVRQFQDIYEYYPRLSADVINAKSIEAFIGMYIEFTAKEMVVAPGATMYPTFLRLKTGIGASYALFNFVKGWRDPSDNFYLQLVPEIEYFTDAINLSFYKELLAGETDNYIHLRASAEQKDPVVVLRELAEETLGTIRRVKDLTSSDPQMTEILHSYLMGYIEFHFRADRYRLEDLQM
;
A
#
# COMPACT_ATOMS: atom_id res chain seq x y z
N MET A 1 -1.17 -11.04 29.38
CA MET A 1 0.28 -11.28 29.50
C MET A 1 0.96 -10.37 28.51
N LYS A 2 1.73 -9.36 28.95
CA LYS A 2 2.51 -8.54 28.01
C LYS A 2 3.62 -9.44 27.45
N HIS A 3 3.56 -9.76 26.16
CA HIS A 3 4.70 -10.39 25.49
C HIS A 3 5.86 -9.39 25.53
N VAL A 4 6.84 -9.67 26.38
CA VAL A 4 8.11 -8.94 26.41
C VAL A 4 8.93 -9.51 25.26
N TRP A 5 8.91 -8.83 24.12
CA TRP A 5 9.88 -9.09 23.06
C TRP A 5 11.27 -8.86 23.64
N HIS A 6 12.20 -9.78 23.38
CA HIS A 6 13.59 -9.60 23.78
C HIS A 6 14.17 -8.43 22.97
N ASP A 7 14.94 -7.54 23.61
CA ASP A 7 15.65 -6.42 22.96
C ASP A 7 16.38 -6.85 21.68
N ASP A 8 16.81 -8.12 21.62
CA ASP A 8 17.46 -8.76 20.48
C ASP A 8 16.62 -8.75 19.19
N SER A 9 15.31 -8.99 19.26
CA SER A 9 14.44 -9.01 18.07
C SER A 9 14.25 -7.61 17.47
N LEU A 10 14.21 -6.60 18.33
CA LEU A 10 14.09 -5.20 17.91
C LEU A 10 15.38 -4.74 17.24
N GLU A 11 16.54 -5.00 17.84
CA GLU A 11 17.83 -4.63 17.24
C GLU A 11 18.12 -5.38 15.94
N GLU A 12 17.77 -6.66 15.85
CA GLU A 12 17.93 -7.39 14.59
C GLU A 12 16.98 -6.88 13.50
N THR A 13 15.74 -6.51 13.85
CA THR A 13 14.81 -5.83 12.93
C THR A 13 15.44 -4.55 12.39
N LYS A 14 15.98 -3.68 13.25
CA LYS A 14 16.69 -2.45 12.83
C LYS A 14 17.86 -2.77 11.90
N ARG A 15 18.63 -3.82 12.19
CA ARG A 15 19.76 -4.25 11.37
C ARG A 15 19.33 -4.67 9.96
N ILE A 16 18.25 -5.45 9.85
CA ILE A 16 17.69 -5.89 8.56
C ILE A 16 17.20 -4.68 7.76
N LEU A 17 16.47 -3.75 8.37
CA LEU A 17 15.98 -2.55 7.70
C LEU A 17 17.12 -1.65 7.21
N ARG A 18 18.16 -1.42 8.05
CA ARG A 18 19.36 -0.67 7.63
C ARG A 18 20.10 -1.36 6.48
N HIS A 19 20.23 -2.69 6.53
CA HIS A 19 20.85 -3.45 5.44
C HIS A 19 20.06 -3.27 4.14
N PHE A 20 18.74 -3.43 4.18
CA PHE A 20 17.85 -3.26 3.04
C PHE A 20 18.04 -1.89 2.37
N LEU A 21 18.01 -0.82 3.16
CA LEU A 21 18.17 0.56 2.65
C LEU A 21 19.57 0.83 2.10
N SER A 22 20.60 0.29 2.75
CA SER A 22 21.99 0.37 2.28
C SER A 22 22.17 -0.36 0.95
N ALA A 23 21.61 -1.57 0.81
CA ALA A 23 21.66 -2.37 -0.40
C ALA A 23 20.93 -1.69 -1.58
N LEU A 24 19.83 -0.98 -1.29
CA LEU A 24 19.15 -0.14 -2.28
C LEU A 24 19.91 1.13 -2.67
N ARG A 25 20.95 1.50 -1.90
CA ARG A 25 21.60 2.82 -1.96
C ARG A 25 20.58 3.94 -1.83
N TYR A 26 19.62 3.76 -0.92
CA TYR A 26 18.53 4.69 -0.74
C TYR A 26 19.05 6.11 -0.47
N ARG A 27 18.42 7.08 -1.14
CA ARG A 27 18.64 8.51 -0.91
C ARG A 27 17.27 9.16 -0.82
N ALA A 28 17.02 9.86 0.29
CA ALA A 28 15.78 10.58 0.47
C ALA A 28 15.58 11.58 -0.68
N PRO A 29 14.46 11.50 -1.43
CA PRO A 29 14.14 12.45 -2.49
C PRO A 29 13.83 13.86 -1.96
N LEU A 30 13.61 14.02 -0.65
CA LEU A 30 13.28 15.27 0.05
C LEU A 30 12.10 15.99 -0.59
N THR A 31 11.04 15.23 -0.85
CA THR A 31 9.87 15.71 -1.57
C THR A 31 9.15 16.77 -0.73
N PRO A 32 8.90 17.97 -1.27
CA PRO A 32 8.22 19.03 -0.54
C PRO A 32 6.73 18.69 -0.34
N MET A 33 6.17 19.22 0.72
CA MET A 33 4.74 19.14 1.01
C MET A 33 3.93 19.99 0.00
N ASN A 34 2.85 19.43 -0.55
CA ASN A 34 1.93 20.14 -1.43
C ASN A 34 0.72 20.65 -0.65
N GLN A 35 0.76 21.92 -0.24
CA GLN A 35 -0.31 22.55 0.54
C GLN A 35 -1.67 22.56 -0.16
N LYS A 36 -1.67 22.72 -1.49
CA LYS A 36 -2.91 22.72 -2.29
C LYS A 36 -3.56 21.34 -2.27
N LEU A 37 -2.77 20.30 -2.54
CA LEU A 37 -3.21 18.89 -2.50
C LEU A 37 -3.80 18.55 -1.13
N ARG A 38 -3.07 18.86 -0.05
CA ARG A 38 -3.50 18.58 1.33
C ARG A 38 -4.78 19.29 1.71
N LYS A 39 -4.94 20.54 1.28
CA LYS A 39 -6.19 21.27 1.47
C LYS A 39 -7.36 20.60 0.76
N GLU A 40 -7.21 20.25 -0.53
CA GLU A 40 -8.29 19.62 -1.30
C GLU A 40 -8.68 18.24 -0.74
N VAL A 41 -7.71 17.43 -0.32
CA VAL A 41 -7.97 16.13 0.33
C VAL A 41 -8.67 16.32 1.69
N THR A 42 -8.25 17.31 2.48
CA THR A 42 -8.90 17.63 3.76
C THR A 42 -10.35 18.09 3.56
N ASP A 43 -10.57 19.00 2.59
CA ASP A 43 -11.89 19.51 2.26
C ASP A 43 -12.81 18.35 1.79
N GLU A 44 -12.28 17.39 1.01
CA GLU A 44 -13.00 16.18 0.62
C GLU A 44 -13.39 15.32 1.82
N ILE A 45 -12.46 14.98 2.73
CA ILE A 45 -12.74 14.18 3.93
C ILE A 45 -13.81 14.85 4.80
N LEU A 46 -13.70 16.16 5.04
CA LEU A 46 -14.67 16.92 5.84
C LEU A 46 -16.06 16.91 5.21
N SER A 47 -16.14 16.90 3.88
CA SER A 47 -17.41 16.87 3.15
C SER A 47 -18.16 15.53 3.24
N TRP A 48 -17.54 14.48 3.79
CA TRP A 48 -18.21 13.20 4.02
C TRP A 48 -19.23 13.29 5.17
N GLU A 49 -19.06 14.26 6.09
CA GLU A 49 -19.88 14.39 7.30
C GLU A 49 -19.97 13.06 8.11
N ALA A 50 -18.95 12.21 7.99
CA ALA A 50 -18.92 10.85 8.54
C ALA A 50 -18.68 10.77 10.07
N GLY A 51 -18.78 11.89 10.78
CA GLY A 51 -18.59 11.94 12.24
C GLY A 51 -17.18 11.60 12.73
N VAL A 52 -16.16 11.68 11.86
CA VAL A 52 -14.76 11.42 12.21
C VAL A 52 -14.14 12.58 12.99
N SER A 53 -13.18 12.31 13.87
CA SER A 53 -12.49 13.34 14.66
C SER A 53 -11.53 14.16 13.79
N MET A 54 -11.23 15.40 14.18
CA MET A 54 -10.24 16.21 13.44
C MET A 54 -8.85 15.56 13.41
N GLN A 55 -8.45 14.89 14.49
CA GLN A 55 -7.19 14.14 14.55
C GLN A 55 -7.15 13.01 13.50
N TYR A 56 -8.29 12.32 13.29
CA TYR A 56 -8.40 11.32 12.23
C TYR A 56 -8.26 11.95 10.85
N VAL A 57 -8.92 13.10 10.61
CA VAL A 57 -8.82 13.85 9.34
C VAL A 57 -7.36 14.25 9.07
N GLU A 58 -6.67 14.81 10.06
CA GLU A 58 -5.26 15.24 9.93
C GLU A 58 -4.34 14.05 9.61
N ALA A 59 -4.45 12.95 10.35
CA ALA A 59 -3.64 11.76 10.14
C ALA A 59 -3.90 11.09 8.77
N LEU A 60 -5.16 11.07 8.35
CA LEU A 60 -5.58 10.52 7.07
C LEU A 60 -5.06 11.39 5.91
N THR A 61 -5.27 12.71 5.97
CA THR A 61 -4.70 13.66 5.00
C THR A 61 -3.19 13.51 4.91
N ASP A 62 -2.49 13.49 6.04
CA ASP A 62 -1.03 13.39 6.04
C ASP A 62 -0.55 12.11 5.35
N THR A 63 -1.10 10.97 5.73
CA THR A 63 -0.72 9.66 5.15
C THR A 63 -0.98 9.62 3.65
N CYS A 64 -2.20 9.98 3.22
CA CYS A 64 -2.64 9.84 1.83
C CYS A 64 -2.00 10.87 0.88
N CYS A 65 -1.77 12.10 1.35
CA CYS A 65 -1.03 13.08 0.56
C CYS A 65 0.46 12.74 0.51
N THR A 66 1.06 12.25 1.59
CA THR A 66 2.50 11.94 1.61
C THR A 66 2.85 10.86 0.58
N ILE A 67 2.06 9.79 0.46
CA ILE A 67 2.31 8.76 -0.57
C ILE A 67 2.16 9.33 -1.99
N ALA A 68 1.13 10.15 -2.24
CA ALA A 68 0.92 10.78 -3.55
C ALA A 68 2.05 11.75 -3.92
N GLU A 69 2.47 12.60 -2.97
CA GLU A 69 3.56 13.55 -3.14
C GLU A 69 4.87 12.82 -3.46
N SER A 70 5.25 11.84 -2.62
CA SER A 70 6.58 11.22 -2.67
C SER A 70 6.69 10.14 -3.74
N ALA A 71 5.82 9.13 -3.73
CA ALA A 71 5.89 7.98 -4.64
C ALA A 71 5.53 8.35 -6.09
N TYR A 72 4.67 9.36 -6.28
CA TYR A 72 4.17 9.76 -7.61
C TYR A 72 4.62 11.16 -8.03
N ARG A 73 5.77 11.62 -7.52
CA ARG A 73 6.39 12.91 -7.87
C ARG A 73 6.66 13.12 -9.37
N HIS A 74 6.74 12.04 -10.14
CA HIS A 74 6.93 12.08 -11.59
C HIS A 74 5.62 12.31 -12.37
N THR A 75 4.46 12.26 -11.69
CA THR A 75 3.14 12.47 -12.30
C THR A 75 2.65 13.92 -12.11
N SER A 76 1.59 14.30 -12.84
CA SER A 76 1.01 15.65 -12.71
C SER A 76 0.23 15.83 -11.41
N TYR A 77 -0.10 17.08 -11.10
CA TYR A 77 -0.92 17.42 -9.93
C TYR A 77 -2.24 16.64 -9.88
N GLU A 78 -2.93 16.54 -11.02
CA GLU A 78 -4.23 15.87 -11.14
C GLU A 78 -4.13 14.39 -10.82
N HIS A 79 -3.04 13.73 -11.23
CA HIS A 79 -2.80 12.33 -10.90
C HIS A 79 -2.48 12.15 -9.42
N GLN A 80 -1.66 13.04 -8.84
CA GLN A 80 -1.39 13.01 -7.39
C GLN A 80 -2.66 13.23 -6.57
N LEU A 81 -3.54 14.15 -6.98
CA LEU A 81 -4.84 14.37 -6.34
C LEU A 81 -5.71 13.11 -6.43
N LEU A 82 -5.84 12.52 -7.61
CA LEU A 82 -6.61 11.29 -7.81
C LEU A 82 -6.10 10.15 -6.92
N ILE A 83 -4.77 9.93 -6.88
CA ILE A 83 -4.13 8.88 -6.08
C ILE A 83 -4.29 9.17 -4.58
N ALA A 84 -4.17 10.42 -4.15
CA ALA A 84 -4.36 10.81 -2.77
C ALA A 84 -5.80 10.50 -2.33
N LEU A 85 -6.79 10.97 -3.09
CA LEU A 85 -8.21 10.68 -2.84
C LEU A 85 -8.52 9.19 -2.84
N TYR A 86 -7.98 8.45 -3.81
CA TYR A 86 -8.12 6.99 -3.88
C TYR A 86 -7.59 6.32 -2.61
N THR A 87 -6.40 6.71 -2.19
CA THR A 87 -5.79 6.19 -0.96
C THR A 87 -6.63 6.57 0.27
N THR A 88 -7.15 7.79 0.32
CA THR A 88 -8.02 8.26 1.41
C THR A 88 -9.26 7.38 1.57
N TYR A 89 -9.92 7.02 0.47
CA TYR A 89 -11.05 6.10 0.51
C TYR A 89 -10.62 4.70 0.97
N CYS A 90 -9.55 4.14 0.40
CA CYS A 90 -9.04 2.82 0.78
C CYS A 90 -8.72 2.72 2.28
N VAL A 91 -8.06 3.74 2.86
CA VAL A 91 -7.76 3.78 4.30
C VAL A 91 -9.04 3.92 5.13
N TYR A 92 -10.00 4.74 4.72
CA TYR A 92 -11.31 4.81 5.41
C TYR A 92 -12.03 3.45 5.42
N ILE A 93 -11.95 2.71 4.32
CA ILE A 93 -12.57 1.38 4.17
C ILE A 93 -11.87 0.34 5.07
N ASP A 94 -10.54 0.40 5.16
CA ASP A 94 -9.77 -0.42 6.10
C ASP A 94 -10.26 -0.19 7.55
N ASP A 95 -10.39 1.07 7.94
CA ASP A 95 -10.93 1.48 9.24
C ASP A 95 -12.44 1.23 9.40
N LEU A 96 -13.18 1.01 8.30
CA LEU A 96 -14.61 0.72 8.34
C LEU A 96 -14.86 -0.66 8.96
N GLY A 97 -13.99 -1.64 8.74
CA GLY A 97 -14.18 -2.98 9.33
C GLY A 97 -14.18 -2.99 10.86
N HIS A 98 -13.49 -2.03 11.49
CA HIS A 98 -13.54 -1.84 12.95
C HIS A 98 -14.85 -1.20 13.45
N ARG A 99 -15.54 -0.44 12.59
CA ARG A 99 -16.71 0.38 12.94
C ARG A 99 -18.03 -0.27 12.53
N ASP A 100 -18.06 -0.83 11.33
CA ASP A 100 -19.21 -1.47 10.70
C ASP A 100 -18.76 -2.60 9.75
N LEU A 101 -18.49 -3.76 10.34
CA LEU A 101 -18.11 -4.97 9.59
C LEU A 101 -19.20 -5.44 8.62
N ASP A 102 -20.48 -5.16 8.92
CA ASP A 102 -21.59 -5.51 8.06
C ASP A 102 -21.60 -4.65 6.79
N ALA A 103 -21.29 -3.36 6.88
CA ALA A 103 -21.13 -2.50 5.71
C ALA A 103 -20.00 -3.02 4.80
N LEU A 104 -18.84 -3.35 5.37
CA LEU A 104 -17.72 -3.93 4.64
C LEU A 104 -18.09 -5.27 3.96
N GLY A 105 -18.71 -6.20 4.70
CA GLY A 105 -19.08 -7.52 4.20
C GLY A 105 -20.18 -7.51 3.13
N HIS A 106 -21.08 -6.52 3.16
CA HIS A 106 -22.15 -6.39 2.18
C HIS A 106 -21.77 -5.56 0.94
N PHE A 107 -20.60 -4.91 0.92
CA PHE A 107 -20.20 -4.02 -0.17
C PHE A 107 -20.31 -4.70 -1.54
N VAL A 108 -19.60 -5.82 -1.75
CA VAL A 108 -19.56 -6.50 -3.06
C VAL A 108 -20.96 -6.93 -3.50
N LYS A 109 -21.76 -7.46 -2.58
CA LYS A 109 -23.14 -7.88 -2.84
C LYS A 109 -24.00 -6.69 -3.30
N ARG A 110 -23.93 -5.57 -2.60
CA ARG A 110 -24.71 -4.36 -2.93
C ARG A 110 -24.23 -3.72 -4.23
N PHE A 111 -22.91 -3.61 -4.41
CA PHE A 111 -22.28 -3.07 -5.61
C PHE A 111 -22.71 -3.83 -6.87
N VAL A 112 -22.59 -5.17 -6.87
CA VAL A 112 -23.00 -6.01 -8.01
C VAL A 112 -24.51 -5.93 -8.27
N ALA A 113 -25.31 -5.84 -7.20
CA ALA A 113 -26.76 -5.69 -7.30
C ALA A 113 -27.22 -4.27 -7.65
N ARG A 114 -26.30 -3.30 -7.79
CA ARG A 114 -26.59 -1.86 -7.98
C ARG A 114 -27.53 -1.31 -6.89
N GLN A 115 -27.33 -1.77 -5.66
CA GLN A 115 -28.05 -1.32 -4.49
C GLN A 115 -27.30 -0.18 -3.81
N ASP A 116 -28.03 0.64 -3.07
CA ASP A 116 -27.50 1.65 -2.16
C ASP A 116 -26.47 1.01 -1.21
N LEU A 117 -25.23 1.52 -1.22
CA LEU A 117 -24.13 1.00 -0.42
C LEU A 117 -24.28 1.34 1.07
N ARG A 118 -25.15 2.31 1.39
CA ARG A 118 -25.50 2.82 2.73
C ARG A 118 -24.37 3.50 3.49
N ASP A 119 -23.31 3.87 2.79
CA ASP A 119 -22.21 4.67 3.31
C ASP A 119 -21.78 5.64 2.20
N ILE A 120 -21.74 6.93 2.51
CA ILE A 120 -21.45 7.99 1.54
C ILE A 120 -20.02 7.89 0.98
N VAL A 121 -19.07 7.42 1.78
CA VAL A 121 -17.67 7.26 1.36
C VAL A 121 -17.56 6.10 0.39
N LEU A 122 -18.29 4.99 0.63
CA LEU A 122 -18.37 3.87 -0.32
C LEU A 122 -18.98 4.30 -1.66
N GLU A 123 -20.03 5.12 -1.64
CA GLU A 123 -20.64 5.68 -2.85
C GLU A 123 -19.67 6.58 -3.62
N ARG A 124 -18.88 7.41 -2.92
CA ARG A 124 -17.85 8.26 -3.54
C ARG A 124 -16.69 7.44 -4.12
N PHE A 125 -16.24 6.41 -3.40
CA PHE A 125 -15.21 5.50 -3.88
C PHE A 125 -15.60 4.82 -5.20
N VAL A 126 -16.83 4.33 -5.30
CA VAL A 126 -17.33 3.70 -6.53
C VAL A 126 -17.41 4.69 -7.69
N ARG A 127 -17.72 5.97 -7.45
CA ARG A 127 -17.69 7.00 -8.51
C ARG A 127 -16.28 7.20 -9.05
N GLN A 128 -15.27 7.12 -8.20
CA GLN A 128 -13.87 7.26 -8.61
C GLN A 128 -13.45 6.21 -9.64
N PHE A 129 -14.10 5.04 -9.70
CA PHE A 129 -13.82 4.05 -10.75
C PHE A 129 -14.00 4.61 -12.16
N GLN A 130 -14.90 5.59 -12.35
CA GLN A 130 -15.09 6.29 -13.61
C GLN A 130 -13.93 7.26 -13.87
N ASP A 131 -13.53 8.02 -12.86
CA ASP A 131 -12.40 8.95 -12.93
C ASP A 131 -11.10 8.23 -13.31
N ILE A 132 -10.85 7.01 -12.79
CA ILE A 132 -9.66 6.21 -13.17
C ILE A 132 -9.58 6.03 -14.70
N TYR A 133 -10.72 5.83 -15.40
CA TYR A 133 -10.73 5.70 -16.85
C TYR A 133 -10.41 6.99 -17.58
N GLU A 134 -10.45 8.16 -16.94
CA GLU A 134 -10.03 9.42 -17.56
C GLU A 134 -8.51 9.55 -17.58
N TYR A 135 -7.83 9.07 -16.53
CA TYR A 135 -6.39 9.26 -16.31
C TYR A 135 -5.51 8.07 -16.69
N TYR A 136 -6.05 6.84 -16.72
CA TYR A 136 -5.26 5.62 -16.95
C TYR A 136 -5.65 4.85 -18.21
N PRO A 137 -4.69 4.16 -18.88
CA PRO A 137 -5.01 3.27 -19.99
C PRO A 137 -6.12 2.30 -19.61
N ARG A 138 -6.96 1.93 -20.60
CA ARG A 138 -8.17 1.13 -20.34
C ARG A 138 -7.89 -0.12 -19.52
N LEU A 139 -6.86 -0.88 -19.89
CA LEU A 139 -6.48 -2.11 -19.19
C LEU A 139 -6.00 -1.82 -17.76
N SER A 140 -5.18 -0.79 -17.56
CA SER A 140 -4.76 -0.35 -16.22
C SER A 140 -5.96 0.02 -15.36
N ALA A 141 -6.90 0.78 -15.90
CA ALA A 141 -8.12 1.17 -15.18
C ALA A 141 -9.00 -0.02 -14.81
N ASP A 142 -9.17 -1.00 -15.71
CA ASP A 142 -9.89 -2.24 -15.42
C ASP A 142 -9.24 -3.01 -14.25
N VAL A 143 -7.90 -3.12 -14.23
CA VAL A 143 -7.17 -3.80 -13.16
C VAL A 143 -7.22 -3.03 -11.85
N ILE A 144 -7.02 -1.71 -11.86
CA ILE A 144 -7.12 -0.85 -10.66
C ILE A 144 -8.50 -1.01 -10.01
N ASN A 145 -9.57 -0.94 -10.80
CA ASN A 145 -10.95 -1.08 -10.29
C ASN A 145 -11.23 -2.50 -9.79
N ALA A 146 -10.75 -3.54 -10.49
CA ALA A 146 -10.90 -4.92 -10.02
C ALA A 146 -10.17 -5.15 -8.69
N LYS A 147 -8.92 -4.68 -8.58
CA LYS A 147 -8.10 -4.80 -7.36
C LYS A 147 -8.68 -4.02 -6.19
N SER A 148 -9.28 -2.86 -6.47
CA SER A 148 -10.04 -2.09 -5.49
C SER A 148 -11.17 -2.92 -4.86
N ILE A 149 -11.93 -3.66 -5.67
CA ILE A 149 -13.01 -4.52 -5.17
C ILE A 149 -12.45 -5.75 -4.43
N GLU A 150 -11.35 -6.34 -4.92
CA GLU A 150 -10.66 -7.44 -4.22
C GLU A 150 -10.18 -7.04 -2.83
N ALA A 151 -9.77 -5.78 -2.63
CA ALA A 151 -9.32 -5.26 -1.34
C ALA A 151 -10.39 -5.36 -0.26
N PHE A 152 -11.66 -5.06 -0.58
CA PHE A 152 -12.78 -5.21 0.36
C PHE A 152 -12.95 -6.66 0.81
N ILE A 153 -12.77 -7.60 -0.11
CA ILE A 153 -12.85 -9.03 0.20
C ILE A 153 -11.70 -9.42 1.13
N GLY A 154 -10.49 -8.94 0.85
CA GLY A 154 -9.32 -9.16 1.69
C GLY A 154 -9.50 -8.60 3.11
N MET A 155 -9.90 -7.33 3.23
CA MET A 155 -10.15 -6.67 4.51
C MET A 155 -11.24 -7.41 5.29
N TYR A 156 -12.34 -7.80 4.65
CA TYR A 156 -13.37 -8.62 5.30
C TYR A 156 -12.83 -9.95 5.82
N ILE A 157 -11.91 -10.60 5.09
CA ILE A 157 -11.21 -11.81 5.57
C ILE A 157 -10.36 -11.49 6.81
N GLU A 158 -9.60 -10.40 6.82
CA GLU A 158 -8.79 -10.00 7.98
C GLU A 158 -9.63 -9.83 9.25
N PHE A 159 -10.83 -9.25 9.14
CA PHE A 159 -11.74 -9.10 10.28
C PHE A 159 -12.43 -10.41 10.70
N THR A 160 -12.88 -11.22 9.74
CA THR A 160 -13.66 -12.43 10.04
C THR A 160 -12.79 -13.65 10.38
N ALA A 161 -11.55 -13.67 9.91
CA ALA A 161 -10.59 -14.73 10.16
C ALA A 161 -9.47 -14.31 11.14
N LYS A 162 -9.66 -13.22 11.89
CA LYS A 162 -8.64 -12.68 12.80
C LYS A 162 -8.11 -13.69 13.82
N GLU A 163 -8.98 -14.56 14.33
CA GLU A 163 -8.62 -15.61 15.30
C GLU A 163 -8.17 -16.93 14.63
N MET A 164 -8.16 -16.99 13.29
CA MET A 164 -7.77 -18.19 12.56
C MET A 164 -6.27 -18.44 12.73
N VAL A 165 -5.93 -19.60 13.26
CA VAL A 165 -4.55 -20.06 13.29
C VAL A 165 -4.16 -20.54 11.89
N VAL A 166 -3.13 -19.92 11.32
CA VAL A 166 -2.55 -20.38 10.05
C VAL A 166 -1.90 -21.75 10.27
N ALA A 167 -2.33 -22.73 9.47
CA ALA A 167 -1.81 -24.09 9.59
C ALA A 167 -0.35 -24.18 9.10
N PRO A 168 0.52 -24.97 9.75
CA PRO A 168 1.82 -25.32 9.21
C PRO A 168 1.69 -25.89 7.78
N GLY A 169 2.46 -25.37 6.83
CA GLY A 169 2.43 -25.78 5.43
C GLY A 169 1.42 -25.01 4.56
N ALA A 170 0.59 -24.13 5.12
CA ALA A 170 -0.28 -23.23 4.34
C ALA A 170 0.48 -22.05 3.72
N THR A 171 1.62 -22.33 3.08
CA THR A 171 2.63 -21.31 2.68
C THR A 171 2.13 -20.30 1.65
N MET A 172 1.09 -20.63 0.87
CA MET A 172 0.48 -19.71 -0.09
C MET A 172 -0.54 -18.75 0.54
N TYR A 173 -1.07 -19.06 1.73
CA TYR A 173 -2.14 -18.27 2.36
C TYR A 173 -1.69 -16.85 2.74
N PRO A 174 -0.52 -16.63 3.37
CA PRO A 174 -0.06 -15.28 3.71
C PRO A 174 0.05 -14.38 2.47
N THR A 175 0.64 -14.90 1.39
CA THR A 175 0.78 -14.13 0.13
C THR A 175 -0.56 -13.91 -0.55
N PHE A 176 -1.45 -14.91 -0.54
CA PHE A 176 -2.82 -14.77 -1.05
C PHE A 176 -3.57 -13.64 -0.35
N LEU A 177 -3.50 -13.57 0.98
CA LEU A 177 -4.16 -12.52 1.75
C LEU A 177 -3.52 -11.16 1.48
N ARG A 178 -2.19 -11.09 1.50
CA ARG A 178 -1.43 -9.85 1.25
C ARG A 178 -1.71 -9.25 -0.13
N LEU A 179 -1.77 -10.06 -1.18
CA LEU A 179 -2.09 -9.60 -2.54
C LEU A 179 -3.54 -9.11 -2.70
N LYS A 180 -4.42 -9.42 -1.75
CA LYS A 180 -5.77 -8.84 -1.71
C LYS A 180 -5.77 -7.52 -0.96
N THR A 181 -5.16 -7.47 0.22
CA THR A 181 -5.27 -6.29 1.10
C THR A 181 -4.25 -5.20 0.83
N GLY A 182 -3.11 -5.53 0.21
CA GLY A 182 -2.05 -4.57 -0.11
C GLY A 182 -2.40 -3.60 -1.25
N ILE A 183 -3.34 -3.97 -2.13
CA ILE A 183 -3.73 -3.20 -3.32
C ILE A 183 -2.51 -2.85 -4.22
N GLY A 184 -1.43 -3.65 -4.13
CA GLY A 184 -0.14 -3.36 -4.73
C GLY A 184 -0.20 -3.20 -6.25
N ALA A 185 -1.03 -3.98 -6.95
CA ALA A 185 -1.23 -3.83 -8.39
C ALA A 185 -1.81 -2.46 -8.80
N SER A 186 -2.71 -1.87 -8.00
CA SER A 186 -3.23 -0.53 -8.29
C SER A 186 -2.12 0.50 -8.17
N TYR A 187 -1.35 0.44 -7.07
CA TYR A 187 -0.22 1.34 -6.86
C TYR A 187 0.88 1.14 -7.92
N ALA A 188 1.11 -0.09 -8.39
CA ALA A 188 2.00 -0.35 -9.51
C ALA A 188 1.52 0.35 -10.79
N LEU A 189 0.24 0.22 -11.13
CA LEU A 189 -0.34 0.77 -12.35
C LEU A 189 -0.48 2.29 -12.33
N PHE A 190 -0.58 2.92 -11.16
CA PHE A 190 -0.61 4.38 -11.03
C PHE A 190 0.64 5.08 -11.58
N ASN A 191 1.75 4.35 -11.76
CA ASN A 191 2.97 4.85 -12.39
C ASN A 191 2.87 5.04 -13.91
N PHE A 192 1.86 4.45 -14.56
CA PHE A 192 1.73 4.38 -16.02
C PHE A 192 0.49 5.13 -16.50
N VAL A 193 0.53 6.46 -16.37
CA VAL A 193 -0.57 7.40 -16.70
C VAL A 193 -0.86 7.47 -18.19
N LYS A 194 -2.07 7.82 -18.63
CA LYS A 194 -2.35 7.99 -20.06
C LYS A 194 -1.38 8.98 -20.73
N GLY A 195 -0.99 8.65 -21.95
CA GLY A 195 -0.13 9.51 -22.77
C GLY A 195 1.35 9.48 -22.36
N TRP A 196 1.74 8.69 -21.36
CA TRP A 196 3.15 8.53 -20.99
C TRP A 196 4.01 7.89 -22.11
N ARG A 197 3.39 7.10 -22.99
CA ARG A 197 4.00 6.44 -24.15
C ARG A 197 2.97 6.08 -25.22
N ASP A 198 3.45 5.44 -26.30
CA ASP A 198 2.61 4.84 -27.35
C ASP A 198 1.56 3.87 -26.76
N PRO A 199 0.25 4.04 -27.04
CA PRO A 199 -0.80 3.16 -26.52
C PRO A 199 -0.70 1.68 -26.93
N SER A 200 0.03 1.36 -28.00
CA SER A 200 0.28 -0.01 -28.44
C SER A 200 1.36 -0.70 -27.59
N ASP A 201 2.16 0.06 -26.87
CA ASP A 201 3.18 -0.49 -26.01
C ASP A 201 2.59 -0.97 -24.68
N ASN A 202 2.67 -2.28 -24.49
CA ASN A 202 2.17 -2.98 -23.32
C ASN A 202 3.29 -3.61 -22.50
N PHE A 203 4.55 -3.25 -22.73
CA PHE A 203 5.69 -3.88 -22.05
C PHE A 203 5.60 -3.68 -20.53
N TYR A 204 5.14 -2.51 -20.08
CA TYR A 204 4.98 -2.18 -18.67
C TYR A 204 4.12 -3.19 -17.90
N LEU A 205 3.19 -3.89 -18.55
CA LEU A 205 2.36 -4.92 -17.91
C LEU A 205 3.19 -6.09 -17.36
N GLN A 206 4.35 -6.39 -17.98
CA GLN A 206 5.27 -7.42 -17.47
C GLN A 206 5.94 -6.99 -16.16
N LEU A 207 6.02 -5.68 -15.90
CA LEU A 207 6.61 -5.13 -14.68
C LEU A 207 5.61 -5.08 -13.53
N VAL A 208 4.31 -5.03 -13.82
CA VAL A 208 3.24 -4.88 -12.81
C VAL A 208 3.33 -5.92 -11.70
N PRO A 209 3.50 -7.23 -11.96
CA PRO A 209 3.60 -8.22 -10.87
C PRO A 209 4.83 -8.03 -9.98
N GLU A 210 5.97 -7.62 -10.56
CA GLU A 210 7.19 -7.38 -9.81
C GLU A 210 7.07 -6.09 -8.96
N ILE A 211 6.39 -5.06 -9.49
CA ILE A 211 6.10 -3.82 -8.77
C ILE A 211 5.11 -4.07 -7.64
N GLU A 212 3.99 -4.75 -7.91
CA GLU A 212 3.02 -5.19 -6.89
C GLU A 212 3.74 -5.95 -5.77
N TYR A 213 4.58 -6.92 -6.12
CA TYR A 213 5.33 -7.70 -5.15
C TYR A 213 6.21 -6.83 -4.26
N PHE A 214 7.09 -5.98 -4.82
CA PHE A 214 7.95 -5.18 -3.96
C PHE A 214 7.17 -4.11 -3.18
N THR A 215 6.09 -3.55 -3.74
CA THR A 215 5.25 -2.58 -3.04
C THR A 215 4.62 -3.20 -1.79
N ASP A 216 4.15 -4.44 -1.90
CA ASP A 216 3.55 -5.18 -0.78
C ASP A 216 4.60 -5.76 0.17
N ALA A 217 5.81 -6.09 -0.33
CA ALA A 217 6.89 -6.73 0.41
C ALA A 217 7.85 -5.76 1.12
N ILE A 218 7.91 -4.48 0.70
CA ILE A 218 8.60 -3.42 1.45
C ILE A 218 7.84 -3.23 2.77
N ASN A 219 8.23 -4.02 3.77
CA ASN A 219 7.58 -4.07 5.06
C ASN A 219 8.35 -3.25 6.09
N LEU A 220 8.50 -1.95 5.81
CA LEU A 220 9.06 -1.01 6.79
C LEU A 220 8.09 -0.83 7.98
N SER A 221 6.80 -1.15 7.79
CA SER A 221 5.80 -1.13 8.86
C SER A 221 5.99 -2.20 9.92
N PHE A 222 6.73 -3.28 9.64
CA PHE A 222 7.01 -4.30 10.65
C PHE A 222 7.65 -3.74 11.93
N TYR A 223 8.44 -2.66 11.83
CA TYR A 223 9.00 -1.98 13.00
C TYR A 223 7.91 -1.45 13.95
N LYS A 224 6.92 -0.72 13.42
CA LYS A 224 5.79 -0.23 14.23
C LYS A 224 4.93 -1.39 14.75
N GLU A 225 4.72 -2.43 13.94
CA GLU A 225 3.90 -3.59 14.27
C GLU A 225 4.52 -4.36 15.44
N LEU A 226 5.85 -4.55 15.40
CA LEU A 226 6.62 -5.15 16.48
C LEU A 226 6.53 -4.32 17.76
N LEU A 227 6.66 -2.99 17.68
CA LEU A 227 6.52 -2.09 18.84
C LEU A 227 5.11 -2.14 19.44
N ALA A 228 4.07 -2.33 18.62
CA ALA A 228 2.69 -2.47 19.05
C ALA A 228 2.35 -3.90 19.54
N GLY A 229 3.23 -4.87 19.30
CA GLY A 229 2.98 -6.29 19.59
C GLY A 229 1.92 -6.91 18.67
N GLU A 230 1.75 -6.37 17.47
CA GLU A 230 0.86 -6.88 16.43
C GLU A 230 1.41 -8.21 15.87
N THR A 231 0.57 -9.24 15.81
CA THR A 231 0.92 -10.58 15.34
C THR A 231 0.04 -11.08 14.19
N ASP A 232 -0.91 -10.27 13.75
CA ASP A 232 -1.82 -10.51 12.62
C ASP A 232 -1.30 -9.97 11.29
N ASN A 233 -0.01 -9.58 11.23
CA ASN A 233 0.65 -9.10 10.02
C ASN A 233 1.26 -10.21 9.15
N TYR A 234 1.60 -9.85 7.90
CA TYR A 234 2.16 -10.75 6.90
C TYR A 234 3.37 -11.57 7.38
N ILE A 235 4.30 -10.95 8.13
CA ILE A 235 5.50 -11.64 8.63
C ILE A 235 5.12 -12.76 9.59
N HIS A 236 4.21 -12.51 10.53
CA HIS A 236 3.77 -13.53 11.49
C HIS A 236 2.94 -14.62 10.82
N LEU A 237 2.05 -14.25 9.87
CA LEU A 237 1.29 -15.24 9.09
C LEU A 237 2.23 -16.16 8.30
N ARG A 238 3.26 -15.59 7.66
CA ARG A 238 4.29 -16.34 6.92
C ARG A 238 5.17 -17.19 7.83
N ALA A 239 5.61 -16.64 8.97
CA ALA A 239 6.36 -17.37 9.99
C ALA A 239 5.59 -18.59 10.52
N SER A 240 4.29 -18.44 10.77
CA SER A 240 3.40 -19.53 11.16
C SER A 240 3.27 -20.59 10.07
N ALA A 241 3.00 -20.18 8.82
CA ALA A 241 2.86 -21.12 7.70
C ALA A 241 4.17 -21.89 7.40
N GLU A 242 5.32 -21.23 7.46
CA GLU A 242 6.63 -21.81 7.15
C GLU A 242 7.33 -22.46 8.35
N GLN A 243 6.76 -22.34 9.56
CA GLN A 243 7.39 -22.80 10.81
C GLN A 243 8.78 -22.19 11.04
N LYS A 244 8.87 -20.87 10.86
CA LYS A 244 10.09 -20.07 11.03
C LYS A 244 9.91 -19.00 12.10
N ASP A 245 11.02 -18.47 12.59
CA ASP A 245 11.01 -17.27 13.42
C ASP A 245 10.65 -16.03 12.58
N PRO A 246 9.79 -15.10 13.07
CA PRO A 246 9.43 -13.86 12.37
C PRO A 246 10.61 -13.05 11.85
N VAL A 247 11.72 -12.96 12.61
CA VAL A 247 12.92 -12.21 12.20
C VAL A 247 13.64 -12.90 11.05
N VAL A 248 13.62 -14.23 10.98
CA VAL A 248 14.15 -14.99 9.84
C VAL A 248 13.33 -14.69 8.60
N VAL A 249 11.99 -14.73 8.71
CA VAL A 249 11.08 -14.40 7.61
C VAL A 249 11.28 -12.96 7.13
N LEU A 250 11.45 -12.00 8.04
CA LEU A 250 11.74 -10.61 7.69
C LEU A 250 13.04 -10.48 6.86
N ARG A 251 14.10 -11.19 7.25
CA ARG A 251 15.37 -11.19 6.52
C ARG A 251 15.22 -11.79 5.12
N GLU A 252 14.55 -12.93 5.01
CA GLU A 252 14.28 -13.57 3.72
C GLU A 252 13.45 -12.65 2.82
N LEU A 253 12.39 -12.03 3.36
CA LEU A 253 11.56 -11.08 2.62
C LEU A 253 12.37 -9.88 2.13
N ALA A 254 13.28 -9.35 2.94
CA ALA A 254 14.16 -8.26 2.54
C ALA A 254 15.03 -8.65 1.34
N GLU A 255 15.64 -9.84 1.35
CA GLU A 255 16.45 -10.34 0.23
C GLU A 255 15.62 -10.64 -1.03
N GLU A 256 14.45 -11.25 -0.87
CA GLU A 256 13.50 -11.48 -1.96
C GLU A 256 13.06 -10.17 -2.62
N THR A 257 12.78 -9.14 -1.81
CA THR A 257 12.40 -7.80 -2.26
C THR A 257 13.56 -7.13 -3.00
N LEU A 258 14.79 -7.20 -2.47
CA LEU A 258 15.98 -6.70 -3.16
C LEU A 258 16.21 -7.43 -4.49
N GLY A 259 16.04 -8.74 -4.53
CA GLY A 259 16.13 -9.54 -5.76
C GLY A 259 15.11 -9.10 -6.81
N THR A 260 13.87 -8.84 -6.39
CA THR A 260 12.78 -8.35 -7.23
C THR A 260 13.09 -6.97 -7.81
N ILE A 261 13.55 -6.03 -6.98
CA ILE A 261 13.97 -4.70 -7.43
C ILE A 261 15.13 -4.77 -8.44
N ARG A 262 16.08 -5.69 -8.26
CA ARG A 262 17.16 -5.92 -9.25
C ARG A 262 16.60 -6.40 -10.59
N ARG A 263 15.70 -7.38 -10.59
CA ARG A 263 15.04 -7.87 -11.82
C ARG A 263 14.31 -6.74 -12.56
N VAL A 264 13.57 -5.90 -11.84
CA VAL A 264 12.89 -4.74 -12.43
C VAL A 264 13.90 -3.81 -13.11
N LYS A 265 15.02 -3.47 -12.44
CA LYS A 265 16.08 -2.64 -13.02
C LYS A 265 16.70 -3.27 -14.28
N ASP A 266 16.90 -4.58 -14.28
CA ASP A 266 17.45 -5.29 -15.44
C ASP A 266 16.46 -5.26 -16.62
N LEU A 267 15.17 -5.51 -16.35
CA LEU A 267 14.09 -5.49 -17.35
C LEU A 267 13.91 -4.11 -18.00
N THR A 268 14.16 -3.03 -17.26
CA THR A 268 14.02 -1.67 -17.79
C THR A 268 15.35 -1.07 -18.26
N SER A 269 16.47 -1.78 -18.18
CA SER A 269 17.82 -1.22 -18.42
C SER A 269 18.01 -0.58 -19.80
N SER A 270 17.28 -1.03 -20.82
CA SER A 270 17.29 -0.46 -22.17
C SER A 270 16.27 0.66 -22.39
N ASP A 271 15.42 0.95 -21.41
CA ASP A 271 14.37 1.97 -21.44
C ASP A 271 14.59 3.00 -20.32
N PRO A 272 15.22 4.15 -20.63
CA PRO A 272 15.50 5.19 -19.64
C PRO A 272 14.24 5.80 -19.01
N GLN A 273 13.14 5.88 -19.77
CA GLN A 273 11.89 6.47 -19.27
C GLN A 273 11.24 5.56 -18.22
N MET A 274 11.13 4.26 -18.50
CA MET A 274 10.64 3.29 -17.52
C MET A 274 11.55 3.17 -16.31
N THR A 275 12.87 3.17 -16.52
CA THR A 275 13.84 3.13 -15.42
C THR A 275 13.66 4.32 -14.48
N GLU A 276 13.48 5.53 -15.01
CA GLU A 276 13.28 6.72 -14.18
C GLU A 276 11.94 6.69 -13.43
N ILE A 277 10.85 6.28 -14.07
CA ILE A 277 9.53 6.14 -13.42
C ILE A 277 9.63 5.19 -12.22
N LEU A 278 10.22 4.01 -12.41
CA LEU A 278 10.29 3.00 -11.35
C LEU A 278 11.29 3.35 -10.26
N HIS A 279 12.40 4.00 -10.62
CA HIS A 279 13.34 4.52 -9.64
C HIS A 279 12.70 5.63 -8.80
N SER A 280 11.99 6.56 -9.44
CA SER A 280 11.24 7.62 -8.76
C SER A 280 10.19 7.04 -7.81
N TYR A 281 9.42 6.05 -8.26
CA TYR A 281 8.43 5.36 -7.45
C TYR A 281 9.04 4.66 -6.25
N LEU A 282 10.08 3.84 -6.45
CA LEU A 282 10.75 3.11 -5.37
C LEU A 282 11.29 4.05 -4.29
N MET A 283 12.02 5.09 -4.68
CA MET A 283 12.61 6.03 -3.73
C MET A 283 11.54 6.84 -3.01
N GLY A 284 10.51 7.29 -3.73
CA GLY A 284 9.39 8.02 -3.15
C GLY A 284 8.54 7.15 -2.22
N TYR A 285 8.30 5.89 -2.56
CA TYR A 285 7.54 4.96 -1.72
C TYR A 285 8.27 4.63 -0.41
N ILE A 286 9.60 4.53 -0.45
CA ILE A 286 10.41 4.41 0.78
C ILE A 286 10.35 5.73 1.58
N GLU A 287 10.45 6.88 0.92
CA GLU A 287 10.33 8.20 1.57
C GLU A 287 8.99 8.35 2.31
N PHE A 288 7.90 7.90 1.70
CA PHE A 288 6.57 7.86 2.33
C PHE A 288 6.61 7.16 3.69
N HIS A 289 7.29 6.02 3.80
CA HIS A 289 7.37 5.29 5.07
C HIS A 289 8.17 6.04 6.14
N PHE A 290 9.14 6.86 5.75
CA PHE A 290 9.87 7.72 6.69
C PHE A 290 9.11 8.97 7.10
N ARG A 291 8.32 9.53 6.18
CA ARG A 291 7.60 10.78 6.39
C ARG A 291 6.25 10.61 7.07
N ALA A 292 5.56 9.50 6.84
CA ALA A 292 4.28 9.26 7.49
C ALA A 292 4.53 8.84 8.94
N ASP A 293 4.15 9.71 9.88
CA ASP A 293 4.36 9.56 11.33
C ASP A 293 3.94 8.18 11.86
N ARG A 294 2.93 7.58 11.22
CA ARG A 294 2.38 6.26 11.59
C ARG A 294 3.43 5.13 11.65
N TYR A 295 4.54 5.22 10.92
CA TYR A 295 5.54 4.15 10.85
C TYR A 295 6.67 4.26 11.88
N ARG A 296 6.80 5.40 12.57
CA ARG A 296 7.78 5.62 13.66
C ARG A 296 9.23 5.28 13.30
N LEU A 297 9.62 5.51 12.05
CA LEU A 297 10.97 5.14 11.55
C LEU A 297 12.06 6.15 11.93
N GLU A 298 11.70 7.30 12.51
CA GLU A 298 12.64 8.26 13.10
C GLU A 298 13.55 7.62 14.17
N ASP A 299 13.06 6.58 14.85
CA ASP A 299 13.80 5.80 15.85
C ASP A 299 14.93 4.94 15.24
N LEU A 300 14.97 4.76 13.91
CA LEU A 300 15.97 3.91 13.27
C LEU A 300 17.38 4.53 13.27
N GLN A 301 17.56 5.79 13.70
CA GLN A 301 18.84 6.51 13.71
C GLN A 301 19.65 6.23 12.43
N MET A 302 19.08 6.58 11.28
CA MET A 302 19.73 6.45 9.98
C MET A 302 20.67 7.60 9.67
#